data_AF-A0AAU0U4F9-F1
#
_entry.id   AF-A0AAU0U4F9-F1
#
_cell.length_a   1.000
_cell.length_b   1.000
_cell.length_c   1.000
_cell.angle_alpha   90.00
_cell.angle_beta   90.00
_cell.angle_gamma   90.00
#
_symmetry.space_group_name_H-M   'P 1'
#
loop_
_entity.id
_entity.type
_entity.pdbx_description
1 polymer ?
#
loop_
_entity_poly.entity_id
_entity_poly.type
_entity_poly.pdbx_seq_one_letter_code
_entity_poly.pdbx_strand_id
1 'polypeptide(L)' 'MRCGTGIVSGGETTSEVIEKCGKPSESSVIDPVIGENGYPKPGSVTVEHWVYGPANGGYRYLKFIDGKLVGIEFKRK' A
#
# COMPACT_ATOMS: atom_id res chain seq x y z
N MET A 1 -2.07 7.28 9.76
CA MET A 1 -2.30 8.37 8.79
C MET A 1 -3.76 8.77 8.79
N ARG A 2 -4.09 10.06 8.84
CA ARG A 2 -5.48 10.53 8.69
C ARG A 2 -5.80 10.77 7.21
N CYS A 3 -6.94 10.26 6.74
CA CYS A 3 -7.43 10.37 5.37
C CYS A 3 -8.96 10.19 5.38
N GLY A 4 -9.66 10.73 4.38
CA GLY A 4 -11.11 10.53 4.22
C GLY A 4 -11.90 10.68 5.53
N THR A 5 -12.53 9.59 5.96
CA THR A 5 -13.36 9.50 7.18
C THR A 5 -12.64 8.91 8.39
N GLY A 6 -11.38 8.48 8.24
CA GLY A 6 -10.74 7.60 9.21
C GLY A 6 -9.26 7.82 9.46
N ILE A 7 -8.72 6.92 10.28
CA ILE A 7 -7.29 6.81 10.57
C ILE A 7 -6.85 5.41 10.14
N VAL A 8 -5.82 5.37 9.31
CA VAL A 8 -5.16 4.14 8.85
C VAL A 8 -3.89 3.89 9.65
N SER A 9 -3.69 2.65 10.09
CA SER A 9 -2.49 2.22 10.83
C SER A 9 -1.86 0.96 10.22
N GLY A 10 -0.61 0.67 10.59
CA GLY A 10 0.07 -0.56 10.14
C GLY A 10 -0.72 -1.82 10.52
N GLY A 11 -0.73 -2.82 9.63
CA GLY A 11 -1.46 -4.07 9.76
C GLY A 11 -2.87 -4.07 9.12
N GLU A 12 -3.38 -2.91 8.72
CA GLU A 12 -4.65 -2.83 7.99
C GLU A 12 -4.52 -3.42 6.58
N THR A 13 -5.61 -4.00 6.10
CA THR A 13 -5.75 -4.53 4.75
C THR A 13 -5.93 -3.42 3.72
N THR A 14 -5.61 -3.70 2.46
CA THR A 14 -5.92 -2.81 1.33
C THR A 14 -7.40 -2.41 1.29
N SER A 15 -8.32 -3.33 1.60
CA SER A 15 -9.76 -3.05 1.71
C SER A 15 -10.10 -2.07 2.82
N GLU A 16 -9.55 -2.24 4.02
CA GLU A 16 -9.77 -1.32 5.14
C GLU A 16 -9.23 0.09 4.83
N VAL A 17 -8.08 0.16 4.15
CA VAL A 17 -7.51 1.43 3.70
C VAL A 17 -8.40 2.10 2.66
N ILE A 18 -8.93 1.36 1.69
CA ILE A 18 -9.87 1.90 0.69
C ILE A 18 -11.16 2.39 1.35
N GLU A 19 -11.70 1.65 2.32
CA GLU A 19 -12.91 2.04 3.03
C GLU A 19 -12.74 3.38 3.76
N LYS A 20 -11.57 3.60 4.38
CA LYS A 20 -11.28 4.82 5.16
C LYS A 20 -10.79 6.00 4.31
N CYS A 21 -9.93 5.74 3.33
CA CYS A 21 -9.26 6.77 2.54
C CYS A 21 -9.87 7.00 1.15
N GLY A 22 -10.68 6.07 0.63
CA GLY A 22 -11.02 5.99 -0.79
C GLY A 22 -9.91 5.33 -1.62
N LYS A 23 -10.05 5.33 -2.95
CA LYS A 23 -9.02 4.81 -3.85
C LYS A 23 -7.77 5.71 -3.84
N PRO A 24 -6.55 5.14 -3.94
CA PRO A 24 -5.34 5.94 -4.07
C PRO A 24 -5.31 6.69 -5.41
N SER A 25 -4.51 7.75 -5.47
CA SER A 25 -4.27 8.52 -6.70
C SER A 25 -3.43 7.73 -7.70
N GLU A 26 -2.53 6.89 -7.19
CA GLU A 26 -1.70 5.97 -7.98
C GLU A 26 -1.50 4.68 -7.19
N SER A 27 -1.49 3.55 -7.89
CA SER A 27 -1.19 2.24 -7.31
C SER A 27 -0.38 1.41 -8.29
N SER A 28 0.68 0.74 -7.81
CA SER A 28 1.42 -0.27 -8.55
C SER A 28 1.51 -1.56 -7.76
N VAL A 29 1.46 -2.69 -8.46
CA VAL A 29 1.55 -4.04 -7.89
C VAL A 29 2.80 -4.70 -8.46
N ILE A 30 3.55 -5.35 -7.59
CA ILE A 30 4.69 -6.20 -7.93
C ILE A 30 4.32 -7.60 -7.47
N ASP A 31 4.10 -8.49 -8.44
CA ASP A 31 3.74 -9.87 -8.20
C ASP A 31 4.89 -10.67 -7.58
N PRO A 32 4.59 -11.74 -6.83
CA PRO A 32 5.61 -12.62 -6.30
C PRO A 32 6.39 -13.31 -7.43
N VAL A 33 7.69 -13.48 -7.23
CA VAL A 33 8.55 -14.20 -8.18
C VAL A 33 8.14 -15.67 -8.23
N ILE A 34 7.71 -16.13 -9.40
CA ILE A 34 7.37 -17.54 -9.63
C ILE A 34 8.65 -18.35 -9.89
N GLY A 35 8.77 -19.50 -9.22
CA GLY A 35 9.83 -20.47 -9.40
C GLY A 35 9.60 -21.39 -10.60
N GLU A 36 10.61 -22.20 -10.94
CA GLU A 36 10.54 -23.14 -12.08
C GLU A 36 9.44 -24.20 -11.91
N ASN A 37 9.05 -24.49 -10.67
CA ASN A 37 7.96 -25.41 -10.33
C ASN A 37 6.56 -24.81 -10.53
N GLY A 38 6.46 -23.55 -10.99
CA GLY A 38 5.19 -22.84 -11.17
C GLY A 38 4.58 -22.27 -9.88
N TYR A 39 5.26 -22.39 -8.75
CA TYR A 39 4.82 -21.83 -7.46
C TYR A 39 5.65 -20.60 -7.08
N PRO A 40 5.13 -19.67 -6.27
CA PRO A 40 5.92 -18.58 -5.71
C PRO A 40 7.19 -19.08 -5.03
N LYS A 41 8.33 -18.44 -5.28
CA LYS A 41 9.59 -18.76 -4.60
C LYS A 41 9.41 -18.53 -3.09
N PRO A 42 9.99 -19.37 -2.22
CA PRO A 42 9.97 -19.13 -0.78
C PRO A 42 10.45 -17.71 -0.44
N GLY A 43 9.65 -16.99 0.33
CA GLY A 43 9.92 -15.58 0.70
C GLY A 43 9.56 -14.54 -0.36
N SER A 44 9.05 -14.94 -1.54
CA SER A 44 8.42 -14.01 -2.47
C SER A 44 7.02 -13.65 -1.98
N VAL A 45 6.66 -12.38 -2.16
CA VAL A 45 5.40 -11.80 -1.69
C VAL A 45 4.88 -10.84 -2.74
N THR A 46 3.57 -10.57 -2.69
CA THR A 46 2.99 -9.47 -3.46
C THR A 46 3.30 -8.17 -2.75
N VAL A 47 3.86 -7.19 -3.47
CA VAL A 47 4.12 -5.85 -2.92
C VAL A 47 3.26 -4.85 -3.67
N GLU A 48 2.51 -4.03 -2.94
CA GLU A 48 1.76 -2.93 -3.54
C GLU A 48 2.29 -1.60 -3.02
N HIS A 49 2.46 -0.64 -3.92
CA HIS A 49 2.80 0.74 -3.57
C HIS A 49 1.66 1.65 -3.98
N TRP A 50 1.10 2.36 -3.00
CA TRP A 50 0.00 3.28 -3.22
C TRP A 50 0.41 4.70 -2.86
N VAL A 51 -0.11 5.68 -3.61
CA VAL A 51 0.15 7.09 -3.40
C VAL A 51 -1.17 7.82 -3.13
N TYR A 52 -1.20 8.60 -2.06
CA TYR A 52 -2.25 9.56 -1.77
C TYR A 52 -1.70 10.98 -1.79
N GLY A 53 -2.43 11.90 -2.41
CA GLY A 53 -2.14 13.33 -2.39
C GLY A 53 -1.99 13.95 -3.78
N PRO A 54 -1.50 15.20 -3.87
CA PRO A 54 -1.00 15.98 -2.76
C PRO A 54 -2.12 16.46 -1.82
N ALA A 55 -1.92 16.32 -0.51
CA ALA A 55 -2.81 16.87 0.52
C ALA A 55 -1.97 17.65 1.54
N ASN A 56 -2.36 18.88 1.85
CA ASN A 56 -1.57 19.81 2.68
C ASN A 56 -0.12 19.98 2.20
N GLY A 57 0.08 19.98 0.88
CA GLY A 57 1.39 20.17 0.25
C GLY A 57 2.31 18.95 0.21
N GLY A 58 1.86 17.76 0.65
CA GLY A 58 2.69 16.55 0.62
C GLY A 58 1.96 15.31 0.11
N TYR A 59 2.76 14.28 -0.17
CA TYR A 59 2.33 12.95 -0.62
C TYR A 59 2.51 11.92 0.48
N ARG A 60 1.69 10.88 0.40
CA ARG A 60 1.65 9.75 1.31
C ARG A 60 1.85 8.47 0.52
N TYR A 61 2.96 7.80 0.79
CA TYR A 61 3.33 6.55 0.13
C TYR A 61 3.04 5.41 1.10
N LEU A 62 2.18 4.49 0.69
CA LEU A 62 1.85 3.30 1.44
C LEU A 62 2.52 2.11 0.76
N LYS A 63 3.04 1.20 1.59
CA LYS A 63 3.57 -0.08 1.13
C LYS A 63 2.76 -1.20 1.76
N PHE A 64 2.25 -2.08 0.92
CA PHE A 64 1.57 -3.30 1.34
C PHE A 64 2.42 -4.52 1.00
N ILE A 65 2.37 -5.53 1.85
CA ILE A 65 2.91 -6.86 1.60
C ILE A 65 1.76 -7.85 1.80
N ASP A 66 1.46 -8.66 0.78
CA ASP A 66 0.34 -9.59 0.75
C ASP A 66 -0.98 -8.94 1.25
N GLY A 67 -1.25 -7.73 0.75
CA GLY A 67 -2.43 -6.95 1.08
C GLY A 67 -2.43 -6.30 2.47
N LYS A 68 -1.36 -6.42 3.26
CA LYS A 68 -1.23 -5.83 4.60
C LYS A 68 -0.32 -4.61 4.60
N LEU A 69 -0.80 -3.51 5.18
CA LEU A 69 -0.07 -2.25 5.28
C LEU A 69 1.13 -2.39 6.21
N VAL A 70 2.33 -2.31 5.66
CA VAL A 70 3.58 -2.43 6.43
C VAL A 70 4.34 -1.12 6.56
N GLY A 71 4.04 -0.12 5.72
CA GLY A 71 4.76 1.14 5.71
C GLY A 71 3.91 2.32 5.28
N ILE A 72 4.14 3.45 5.95
CA ILE A 72 3.58 4.75 5.62
C ILE A 72 4.71 5.76 5.61
N GLU A 73 4.95 6.42 4.48
CA GLU A 73 5.92 7.50 4.34
C GLU A 73 5.22 8.79 3.90
N PHE A 74 5.58 9.92 4.51
CA PHE A 74 5.12 11.25 4.09
C PHE A 74 6.27 12.02 3.47
N LYS A 75 6.10 12.54 2.25
CA LYS A 75 7.08 13.44 1.61
C LYS A 75 6.43 14.76 1.25
N ARG A 76 7.11 15.85 1.60
CA ARG A 76 6.79 17.22 1.20
C ARG A 76 7.97 17.76 0.40
N LYS A 77 7.71 18.47 -0.69
CA LYS A 77 8.75 19.25 -1.39
C LYS A 77 9.24 20.40 -0.53
#